data_AF-A0A4S2GWX4-F1
#
_entry.id   AF-A0A4S2GWX4-F1
#
_cell.length_a   1.000
_cell.length_b   1.000
_cell.length_c   1.000
_cell.angle_alpha   90.00
_cell.angle_beta   90.00
_cell.angle_gamma   90.00
#
_symmetry.space_group_name_H-M   'P 1'
#
loop_
_entity.id
_entity.type
_entity.pdbx_description
1 polymer ?
#
loop_
_entity_poly.entity_id
_entity_poly.type
_entity_poly.pdbx_seq_one_letter_code
_entity_poly.pdbx_strand_id
1 'polypeptide(L)'
;MQPDPIRDALYETPETEAGHARNRLWMTNGLVAAALFLAATNADAVERWAAAQKPNWAIETIRLTAGVFAERMAMIGLDRPKLALREWWEGLKREDWEDAGR
;
A
#
# COMPACT_ATOMS: atom_id res chain seq x y z
N MET A 1 -2.66 35.24 20.97
CA MET A 1 -2.65 33.82 20.58
C MET A 1 -2.24 33.04 21.82
N GLN A 2 -3.08 32.16 22.33
CA GLN A 2 -2.78 31.39 23.55
C GLN A 2 -1.97 30.15 23.13
N PRO A 3 -0.81 29.87 23.74
CA PRO A 3 -0.01 28.69 23.40
C PRO A 3 -0.83 27.43 23.71
N ASP A 4 -0.90 26.54 22.73
CA ASP A 4 -1.58 25.25 22.85
C ASP A 4 -0.51 24.18 23.06
N PRO A 5 -0.35 23.67 24.29
CA PRO A 5 0.76 22.77 24.62
C PRO A 5 0.72 21.46 23.83
N ILE A 6 -0.45 21.02 23.34
CA ILE A 6 -0.56 19.81 22.53
C ILE A 6 -0.03 20.09 21.11
N ARG A 7 -0.40 21.23 20.54
CA ARG A 7 0.07 21.64 19.22
C ARG A 7 1.57 21.89 19.23
N ASP A 8 2.08 22.58 20.25
CA ASP A 8 3.48 22.98 20.32
C ASP A 8 4.40 21.76 20.50
N ALA A 9 3.98 20.75 21.25
CA ALA A 9 4.69 19.48 21.39
C ALA A 9 4.81 18.65 20.09
N LEU A 10 3.90 18.85 19.12
CA LEU A 10 3.95 18.15 17.82
C LEU A 10 5.00 18.74 16.86
N TYR A 11 5.44 19.98 17.09
CA TYR A 11 6.41 20.70 16.24
C TYR A 11 7.77 20.91 16.92
N GLU A 12 7.95 20.47 18.16
CA GLU A 12 9.24 20.45 18.82
C GLU A 12 10.20 19.53 18.07
N THR A 13 11.20 20.13 17.42
CA THR A 13 12.30 19.38 16.83
C THR A 13 13.13 18.74 17.95
N PRO A 14 13.48 17.45 17.86
CA PRO A 14 14.24 16.81 18.93
C PRO A 14 15.57 17.52 19.12
N GLU A 15 15.82 18.07 20.31
CA GLU A 15 17.06 18.82 20.60
C GLU A 15 18.29 17.92 20.81
N THR A 16 18.07 16.60 20.91
CA THR A 16 19.12 15.60 21.17
C THR A 16 19.39 14.75 19.93
N GLU A 17 20.65 14.36 19.74
CA GLU A 17 21.07 13.45 18.67
C GLU A 17 20.32 12.11 18.72
N ALA A 18 20.09 11.58 19.93
CA ALA A 18 19.29 10.37 20.15
C ALA A 18 17.82 10.55 19.69
N GLY A 19 17.24 11.74 19.91
CA GLY A 19 15.91 12.09 19.42
C GLY A 19 15.85 12.13 17.89
N HIS A 20 16.85 12.70 17.23
CA HIS A 20 16.97 12.67 15.77
C HIS A 20 17.13 11.26 15.21
N ALA A 21 17.97 10.42 15.83
CA ALA A 21 18.18 9.03 15.40
C ALA A 21 16.89 8.19 15.52
N ARG A 22 16.18 8.31 16.65
CA ARG A 22 14.88 7.66 16.84
C ARG A 22 13.86 8.11 15.81
N ASN A 23 13.79 9.40 15.51
CA ASN A 23 12.85 9.93 14.52
C ASN A 23 13.15 9.41 13.11
N ARG A 24 14.44 9.31 12.73
CA ARG A 24 14.85 8.68 11.45
C ARG A 24 14.44 7.21 11.39
N LEU A 25 14.71 6.43 12.44
CA LEU A 25 14.31 5.03 12.49
C LEU A 25 12.79 4.87 12.37
N TRP A 26 12.03 5.73 13.06
CA TRP A 26 10.57 5.68 13.00
C TRP A 26 10.05 5.99 11.59
N MET A 27 10.58 7.04 10.95
CA MET A 27 10.24 7.40 9.57
C MET A 27 10.66 6.32 8.56
N THR A 28 11.88 5.81 8.67
CA THR A 28 12.38 4.72 7.81
C THR A 28 11.54 3.47 7.97
N ASN A 29 11.22 3.07 9.20
CA ASN A 29 10.36 1.91 9.47
C ASN A 29 8.96 2.11 8.90
N GLY A 30 8.36 3.30 9.06
CA GLY A 30 7.08 3.64 8.46
C GLY A 30 7.10 3.55 6.93
N LEU A 31 8.15 4.07 6.30
CA LEU A 31 8.31 4.05 4.85
C LEU A 31 8.51 2.63 4.31
N VAL A 32 9.32 1.81 5.00
CA VAL A 32 9.51 0.39 4.67
C VAL A 32 8.20 -0.38 4.84
N ALA A 33 7.47 -0.16 5.92
CA ALA A 33 6.17 -0.81 6.14
C ALA A 33 5.16 -0.45 5.04
N ALA A 34 5.09 0.83 4.66
CA ALA A 34 4.25 1.29 3.55
C ALA A 34 4.67 0.68 2.20
N ALA A 35 5.98 0.62 1.93
CA ALA A 35 6.51 0.02 0.71
C ALA A 35 6.18 -1.49 0.64
N LEU A 36 6.34 -2.21 1.75
CA LEU A 36 5.98 -3.62 1.84
C LEU A 36 4.47 -3.84 1.68
N PHE A 37 3.64 -2.98 2.29
CA PHE A 37 2.19 -3.03 2.13
C PHE A 37 1.77 -2.80 0.68
N LEU A 38 2.36 -1.80 0.03
CA LEU A 38 2.11 -1.52 -1.38
C LEU A 38 2.57 -2.67 -2.27
N ALA A 39 3.77 -3.20 -2.06
CA ALA A 39 4.27 -4.36 -2.79
C ALA A 39 3.32 -5.56 -2.64
N ALA A 40 2.93 -5.85 -1.39
CA ALA A 40 2.02 -6.93 -1.03
C ALA A 40 0.67 -6.85 -1.75
N THR A 41 0.09 -5.65 -1.80
CA THR A 41 -1.27 -5.44 -2.33
C THR A 41 -1.30 -5.17 -3.84
N ASN A 42 -0.21 -4.67 -4.42
CA ASN A 42 -0.10 -4.27 -5.83
C ASN A 42 0.67 -5.25 -6.72
N ALA A 43 1.07 -6.42 -6.23
CA ALA A 43 1.77 -7.43 -7.03
C ALA A 43 1.04 -7.74 -8.36
N ASP A 44 -0.27 -7.99 -8.31
CA ASP A 44 -1.09 -8.20 -9.51
C ASP A 44 -1.11 -7.00 -10.46
N ALA A 45 -1.02 -5.78 -9.91
CA ALA A 45 -1.02 -4.57 -10.73
C ALA A 45 0.30 -4.45 -11.51
N VAL A 46 1.41 -4.81 -10.87
CA VAL A 46 2.74 -4.87 -11.51
C VAL A 46 2.77 -5.96 -12.57
N GLU A 47 2.20 -7.14 -12.31
CA GLU A 47 2.12 -8.23 -13.29
C GLU A 47 1.29 -7.80 -14.51
N ARG A 48 0.09 -7.23 -14.29
CA ARG A 48 -0.78 -6.75 -15.38
C ARG A 48 -0.14 -5.64 -16.19
N TRP A 49 0.53 -4.70 -15.54
CA TRP A 49 1.30 -3.66 -16.23
C TRP A 49 2.40 -4.28 -17.10
N ALA A 50 3.18 -5.23 -16.55
CA ALA A 50 4.25 -5.90 -17.28
C ALA A 50 3.71 -6.70 -18.47
N ALA A 51 2.56 -7.37 -18.32
CA ALA A 51 1.89 -8.09 -19.39
C ALA A 51 1.40 -7.18 -20.54
N ALA A 52 1.15 -5.90 -20.26
CA ALA A 52 0.76 -4.91 -21.27
C ALA A 52 1.96 -4.25 -21.98
N GLN A 53 3.18 -4.41 -21.48
CA GLN A 53 4.39 -3.87 -22.11
C GLN A 53 4.85 -4.74 -23.29
N LYS A 54 5.66 -4.15 -24.18
CA LYS A 54 6.28 -4.91 -25.26
C LYS A 54 7.17 -6.02 -24.67
N PRO A 55 7.10 -7.27 -25.19
CA PRO A 55 7.90 -8.37 -24.68
C PRO A 55 9.39 -8.03 -24.73
N ASN A 56 10.03 -8.01 -23.57
CA ASN A 56 11.48 -7.94 -23.45
C ASN A 56 11.89 -8.70 -22.18
N TRP A 57 13.15 -9.13 -22.12
CA TRP A 57 13.64 -9.99 -21.04
C TRP A 57 13.48 -9.37 -19.64
N ALA A 58 13.64 -8.04 -19.52
CA ALA A 58 13.51 -7.34 -18.25
C ALA A 58 12.04 -7.29 -17.79
N ILE A 59 11.12 -6.98 -18.70
CA ILE A 59 9.68 -6.98 -18.46
C ILE A 59 9.18 -8.39 -18.13
N GLU A 60 9.67 -9.41 -18.83
CA GLU A 60 9.29 -10.79 -18.55
C GLU A 60 9.79 -11.24 -17.17
N THR A 61 10.98 -10.81 -16.77
CA THR A 61 11.49 -11.04 -15.41
C THR A 61 10.60 -10.39 -14.36
N ILE A 62 10.18 -9.14 -14.59
CA ILE A 62 9.26 -8.43 -13.68
C ILE A 62 7.93 -9.17 -13.60
N ARG A 63 7.36 -9.60 -14.73
CA ARG A 63 6.10 -10.33 -14.79
C ARG A 63 6.16 -11.63 -13.99
N LEU A 64 7.20 -12.45 -14.21
CA LEU A 64 7.37 -13.72 -13.50
C LEU A 64 7.62 -13.51 -12.00
N THR A 65 8.45 -12.55 -11.63
CA THR A 65 8.74 -12.25 -10.22
C THR A 65 7.51 -11.72 -9.49
N ALA A 66 6.74 -10.84 -10.14
CA ALA A 66 5.49 -10.34 -9.60
C ALA A 66 4.46 -11.45 -9.42
N GLY A 67 4.33 -12.37 -10.39
CA GLY A 67 3.44 -13.52 -10.30
C GLY A 67 3.81 -14.47 -9.15
N VAL A 68 5.09 -14.85 -9.02
CA VAL A 68 5.56 -15.69 -7.90
C VAL A 68 5.34 -14.99 -6.56
N PHE A 69 5.62 -13.69 -6.49
CA PHE A 69 5.39 -12.93 -5.26
C PHE A 69 3.90 -12.88 -4.90
N ALA A 70 3.01 -12.59 -5.85
CA ALA A 70 1.56 -12.61 -5.64
C ALA A 70 1.07 -13.97 -5.12
N GLU A 71 1.52 -15.08 -5.74
CA GLU A 71 1.17 -16.43 -5.32
C GLU A 71 1.61 -16.72 -3.86
N ARG A 72 2.81 -16.28 -3.47
CA ARG A 72 3.33 -16.44 -2.11
C ARG A 72 2.53 -15.61 -1.10
N MET A 73 2.12 -14.41 -1.48
CA MET A 73 1.29 -13.53 -0.66
C MET A 73 -0.13 -14.09 -0.48
N ALA A 74 -0.69 -14.69 -1.52
CA ALA A 74 -1.95 -15.41 -1.49
C ALA A 74 -1.92 -16.57 -0.49
N MET A 75 -0.85 -17.38 -0.52
CA MET A 75 -0.66 -18.52 0.41
C MET A 75 -0.69 -18.11 1.88
N ILE A 76 -0.18 -16.92 2.23
CA ILE A 76 -0.20 -16.40 3.60
C ILE A 76 -1.45 -15.58 3.92
N GLY A 77 -2.43 -15.56 3.02
CA GLY A 77 -3.75 -14.94 3.22
C GLY A 77 -3.76 -13.42 3.07
N LEU A 78 -2.73 -12.81 2.50
CA LEU A 78 -2.63 -11.36 2.35
C LEU A 78 -3.46 -10.79 1.20
N ASP A 79 -4.16 -11.64 0.44
CA ASP A 79 -5.19 -11.22 -0.52
C ASP A 79 -6.53 -10.88 0.14
N ARG A 80 -6.77 -11.35 1.38
CA ARG A 80 -8.06 -11.15 2.08
C ARG A 80 -8.49 -9.68 2.19
N PRO A 81 -7.61 -8.72 2.54
CA PRO A 81 -8.00 -7.31 2.59
C PRO A 81 -8.44 -6.77 1.23
N LYS A 82 -7.76 -7.20 0.15
CA LYS A 82 -8.08 -6.81 -1.21
C LYS A 82 -9.43 -7.38 -1.66
N LEU A 83 -9.71 -8.63 -1.32
CA LEU A 83 -11.00 -9.27 -1.58
C LEU A 83 -12.13 -8.57 -0.83
N ALA A 84 -11.95 -8.28 0.46
CA ALA A 84 -12.95 -7.57 1.26
C ALA A 84 -13.25 -6.17 0.69
N LEU A 85 -12.22 -5.43 0.27
CA LEU A 85 -12.39 -4.12 -0.34
C LEU A 85 -13.13 -4.21 -1.68
N ARG A 86 -12.81 -5.25 -2.48
CA ARG A 86 -13.46 -5.50 -3.76
C ARG A 86 -14.93 -5.87 -3.59
N GLU A 87 -15.25 -6.76 -2.66
CA GLU A 87 -16.62 -7.16 -2.34
C GLU A 87 -17.45 -5.96 -1.87
N TRP A 88 -16.88 -5.12 -1.01
CA TRP A 88 -17.53 -3.89 -0.57
C TRP A 88 -17.82 -2.94 -1.74
N TRP A 89 -16.84 -2.71 -2.63
CA TRP A 89 -17.02 -1.86 -3.81
C TRP A 89 -18.04 -2.43 -4.81
N GLU A 90 -18.00 -3.74 -5.08
CA GLU A 90 -18.98 -4.41 -5.95
C GLU A 90 -20.39 -4.37 -5.35
N GLY A 91 -20.51 -4.39 -4.02
CA GLY A 91 -21.77 -4.15 -3.30
C GLY A 91 -22.32 -2.75 -3.55
N LEU A 92 -21.52 -1.71 -3.31
CA LEU A 92 -21.92 -0.32 -3.57
C LEU A 92 -22.31 -0.09 -5.03
N LYS A 93 -21.55 -0.66 -5.97
CA LYS A 93 -21.85 -0.56 -7.39
C LYS A 93 -23.22 -1.18 -7.68
N ARG A 94 -23.53 -2.36 -7.13
CA ARG A 94 -24.81 -3.05 -7.37
C ARG A 94 -26.00 -2.22 -6.90
N GLU A 95 -25.90 -1.57 -5.75
CA GLU A 95 -26.94 -0.66 -5.22
C GLU A 95 -27.18 0.53 -6.16
N ASP A 96 -26.12 1.16 -6.67
CA ASP A 96 -26.21 2.28 -7.62
C ASP A 96 -26.90 1.90 -8.96
N TRP A 97 -26.64 0.69 -9.48
CA TRP A 97 -27.31 0.19 -10.70
C TRP A 97 -28.78 -0.19 -10.48
N GLU A 98 -29.15 -0.65 -9.29
CA GLU A 98 -30.54 -0.93 -8.93
C GLU A 98 -31.35 0.35 -8.74
N ASP A 99 -30.72 1.44 -8.30
CA ASP A 99 -31.34 2.77 -8.19
C ASP A 99 -31.46 3.48 -9.55
N ALA A 100 -30.50 3.30 -10.46
CA ALA A 100 -30.57 3.87 -11.81
C ALA A 100 -31.56 3.18 -12.77
N GLY A 101 -32.05 1.99 -12.40
CA GLY A 101 -33.02 1.20 -13.17
C GLY A 101 -34.49 1.37 -12.77
N ARG A 102 -34.79 2.23 -11.78
CA ARG A 102 -36.16 2.55 -11.32
C ARG A 102 -36.67 3.87 -11.88
#